data_AF-A0A355UPY6-F1
#
_entry.id   AF-A0A355UPY6-F1
#
_cell.length_a   1.000
_cell.length_b   1.000
_cell.length_c   1.000
_cell.angle_alpha   90.00
_cell.angle_beta   90.00
_cell.angle_gamma   90.00
#
_symmetry.space_group_name_H-M   'P 1'
#
loop_
_entity.id
_entity.type
_entity.pdbx_description
1 polymer ?
#
loop_
_entity_poly.entity_id
_entity_poly.type
_entity_poly.pdbx_seq_one_letter_code
_entity_poly.pdbx_strand_id
1 'polypeptide(L)'
;MPLDVSSDYRCLGNILFSEEDFFADSSAHPRFIGVPRPSLEFAYYCAKKIIKTSLKEEQALRLSELFAADPEGCSRRLSKLFPPSEASLVRTAAESGDWAPVKDRLPNLRRALLLRRALRNPLSACRFWLEELPRLFRRLTQPTGLWISLLGPDGCGKSSVLARLEQDLAPLFRHTKRYHVRPFFLHGNSPVDAVDRPQEQATRSSFSSLLKLGLWWADFTFGYLFALFPALLRSTLLLFDRGYADLLVDPKRYRYGAPLALARFLGFLLPRPNLTLVLDVPAEILQSRKQEVPFAESARQRQAYLDLAKNTNNGFVIDASRPLDEVVREAENIVIRYLEKRTEKRWKRHFDD
;
A
#
# COMPACT_ATOMS: atom_id res chain seq x y z
N MET A 1 4.10 -22.36 19.58
CA MET A 1 2.91 -21.58 19.17
C MET A 1 3.17 -20.09 19.38
N PRO A 2 2.69 -19.20 18.50
CA PRO A 2 2.75 -17.76 18.75
C PRO A 2 1.84 -17.38 19.93
N LEU A 3 2.35 -16.57 20.86
CA LEU A 3 1.59 -16.01 21.98
C LEU A 3 0.65 -14.91 21.45
N ASP A 4 -0.60 -14.94 21.90
CA ASP A 4 -1.66 -14.04 21.45
C ASP A 4 -2.29 -13.39 22.67
N VAL A 5 -2.06 -12.08 22.84
CA VAL A 5 -2.50 -11.31 24.00
C VAL A 5 -3.59 -10.35 23.54
N SER A 6 -4.79 -10.47 24.11
CA SER A 6 -5.97 -9.68 23.72
C SER A 6 -6.80 -9.41 24.97
N SER A 7 -7.24 -8.16 25.16
CA SER A 7 -8.22 -7.78 26.19
C SER A 7 -9.66 -8.10 25.75
N ASP A 8 -9.93 -8.00 24.45
CA ASP A 8 -11.20 -8.33 23.82
C ASP A 8 -10.97 -8.81 22.39
N TYR A 9 -11.93 -9.52 21.81
CA TYR A 9 -11.86 -9.92 20.41
C TYR A 9 -13.07 -9.39 19.63
N ARG A 10 -12.81 -8.45 18.72
CA ARG A 10 -13.86 -7.81 17.91
C ARG A 10 -13.81 -8.28 16.47
N CYS A 11 -14.98 -8.49 15.86
CA CYS A 11 -15.12 -8.69 14.42
C CYS A 11 -16.31 -7.88 13.89
N LEU A 12 -16.05 -7.00 12.91
CA LEU A 12 -17.05 -6.10 12.34
C LEU A 12 -17.85 -5.35 13.42
N GLY A 13 -17.14 -4.87 14.46
CA GLY A 13 -17.76 -4.11 15.54
C GLY A 13 -18.38 -4.88 16.67
N ASN A 14 -18.58 -6.18 16.46
CA ASN A 14 -19.15 -7.03 17.47
C ASN A 14 -18.03 -7.60 18.33
N ILE A 15 -18.10 -7.35 19.63
CA ILE A 15 -17.31 -8.07 20.63
C ILE A 15 -17.77 -9.53 20.56
N LEU A 16 -16.89 -10.43 20.11
CA LEU A 16 -17.12 -11.88 20.09
C LEU A 16 -16.78 -12.50 21.44
N PHE A 17 -15.77 -11.96 22.11
CA PHE A 17 -15.34 -12.31 23.46
C PHE A 17 -14.99 -11.00 24.17
N SER A 18 -15.66 -10.72 25.30
CA SER A 18 -15.41 -9.55 26.11
C SER A 18 -14.25 -9.78 27.08
N GLU A 19 -13.77 -8.70 27.68
CA GLU A 19 -12.83 -8.74 28.79
C GLU A 19 -13.36 -9.62 29.93
N GLU A 20 -14.63 -9.46 30.29
CA GLU A 20 -15.31 -10.28 31.30
C GLU A 20 -15.32 -11.77 30.94
N ASP A 21 -15.51 -12.13 29.67
CA ASP A 21 -15.47 -13.52 29.21
C ASP A 21 -14.08 -14.15 29.41
N PHE A 22 -13.01 -13.38 29.21
CA PHE A 22 -11.63 -13.83 29.39
C PHE A 22 -11.22 -13.91 30.86
N PHE A 23 -11.62 -12.92 31.68
CA PHE A 23 -11.29 -12.91 33.10
C PHE A 23 -12.11 -13.93 33.91
N ALA A 24 -13.41 -14.08 33.64
CA ALA A 24 -14.29 -14.98 34.39
C ALA A 24 -14.01 -16.47 34.18
N ASP A 25 -13.43 -16.84 33.02
CA ASP A 25 -13.21 -18.23 32.61
C ASP A 25 -11.71 -18.55 32.38
N SER A 26 -10.83 -17.83 33.07
CA SER A 26 -9.39 -18.11 33.12
C SER A 26 -9.01 -18.87 34.39
N SER A 27 -8.09 -19.84 34.27
CA SER A 27 -7.43 -20.46 35.42
C SER A 27 -6.15 -19.70 35.76
N ALA A 28 -5.90 -19.49 37.05
CA ALA A 28 -4.68 -18.86 37.52
C ALA A 28 -3.49 -19.78 37.24
N HIS A 29 -2.65 -19.42 36.26
CA HIS A 29 -1.36 -20.07 36.07
C HIS A 29 -0.38 -19.51 37.11
N PRO A 30 0.53 -20.31 37.70
CA PRO A 30 1.50 -19.87 38.72
C PRO A 30 2.49 -18.76 38.28
N ARG A 31 2.37 -18.19 37.08
CA ARG A 31 3.23 -17.11 36.55
C ARG A 31 2.44 -15.84 36.17
N PHE A 32 1.33 -15.54 36.85
CA PHE A 32 0.57 -14.29 36.72
C PHE A 32 -0.12 -14.02 35.37
N ILE A 33 -0.20 -15.01 34.47
CA ILE A 33 -0.95 -14.91 33.21
C ILE A 33 -2.17 -15.84 33.32
N GLY A 34 -3.37 -15.29 33.26
CA GLY A 34 -4.60 -16.08 33.22
C GLY A 34 -4.65 -16.89 31.92
N VAL A 35 -4.71 -18.22 32.02
CA VAL A 35 -4.85 -19.09 30.83
C VAL A 35 -6.33 -19.40 30.66
N PRO A 36 -6.94 -19.15 29.49
CA PRO A 36 -8.35 -19.45 29.28
C PRO A 36 -8.62 -20.95 29.44
N ARG A 37 -9.78 -21.32 29.99
CA ARG A 37 -10.23 -22.72 29.99
C ARG A 37 -10.28 -23.28 28.57
N PRO A 38 -10.08 -24.60 28.38
CA PRO A 38 -10.04 -25.22 27.05
C PRO A 38 -11.24 -24.88 26.17
N SER A 39 -12.45 -24.79 26.73
CA SER A 39 -13.66 -24.42 25.98
C SER A 39 -13.69 -22.96 25.52
N LEU A 40 -13.15 -22.02 26.30
CA LEU A 40 -13.01 -20.63 25.88
C LEU A 40 -11.91 -20.49 24.82
N GLU A 41 -10.75 -21.12 25.02
CA GLU A 41 -9.66 -21.14 24.04
C GLU A 41 -10.14 -21.73 22.71
N PHE A 42 -10.86 -22.86 22.76
CA PHE A 42 -11.46 -23.50 21.59
C PHE A 42 -12.38 -22.55 20.84
N ALA A 43 -13.35 -21.93 21.53
CA ALA A 43 -14.32 -21.03 20.92
C ALA A 43 -13.65 -19.80 20.29
N TYR A 44 -12.69 -19.19 21.01
CA TYR A 44 -11.91 -18.06 20.53
C TYR A 44 -11.11 -18.42 19.27
N TYR A 45 -10.32 -19.49 19.37
CA TYR A 45 -9.42 -19.90 18.31
C TYR A 45 -10.20 -20.34 17.07
N CYS A 46 -11.28 -21.10 17.24
CA CYS A 46 -12.18 -21.51 16.17
C CYS A 46 -12.78 -20.30 15.44
N ALA A 47 -13.37 -19.35 16.17
CA ALA A 47 -13.92 -18.12 15.58
C ALA A 47 -12.85 -17.34 14.82
N LYS A 48 -11.64 -17.21 15.39
CA LYS A 48 -10.51 -16.52 14.76
C LYS A 48 -10.09 -17.14 13.43
N LYS A 49 -9.99 -18.47 13.35
CA LYS A 49 -9.60 -19.17 12.11
C LYS A 49 -10.68 -19.11 11.04
N ILE A 50 -11.95 -19.26 11.44
CA ILE A 50 -13.09 -19.14 10.53
C ILE A 50 -13.19 -17.72 9.96
N ILE A 51 -13.00 -16.69 10.78
CA ILE A 51 -12.98 -15.29 10.32
C ILE A 51 -11.83 -15.03 9.35
N LYS A 52 -10.64 -15.58 9.63
CA LYS A 52 -9.48 -15.50 8.73
C LYS A 52 -9.60 -16.36 7.47
N THR A 53 -10.66 -17.17 7.36
CA THR A 53 -10.88 -18.12 6.25
C THR A 53 -9.63 -18.95 5.96
N SER A 54 -8.93 -19.35 7.01
CA SER A 54 -7.66 -20.07 6.92
C SER A 54 -7.48 -20.95 8.15
N LEU A 55 -7.36 -22.27 7.90
CA LEU A 55 -7.16 -23.30 8.93
C LEU A 55 -6.10 -24.29 8.43
N LYS A 56 -4.90 -24.23 9.02
CA LYS A 56 -3.81 -25.18 8.74
C LYS A 56 -3.97 -26.45 9.57
N GLU A 57 -3.32 -27.55 9.16
CA GLU A 57 -3.42 -28.85 9.87
C GLU A 57 -3.03 -28.76 11.35
N GLU A 58 -1.91 -28.14 11.70
CA GLU A 58 -1.49 -27.95 13.10
C GLU A 58 -2.56 -27.22 13.94
N GLN A 59 -3.33 -26.34 13.31
CA GLN A 59 -4.36 -25.54 13.98
C GLN A 59 -5.65 -26.34 14.15
N ALA A 60 -5.96 -27.20 13.17
CA ALA A 60 -7.05 -28.16 13.22
C ALA A 60 -6.80 -29.20 14.33
N LEU A 61 -5.58 -29.75 14.40
CA LEU A 61 -5.16 -30.67 15.47
C LEU A 61 -5.35 -30.03 16.85
N ARG A 62 -4.86 -28.79 17.03
CA ARG A 62 -5.06 -28.07 18.30
C ARG A 62 -6.54 -27.89 18.66
N LEU A 63 -7.41 -27.59 17.69
CA LEU A 63 -8.84 -27.45 17.95
C LEU A 63 -9.45 -28.78 18.42
N SER A 64 -9.04 -29.91 17.84
CA SER A 64 -9.46 -31.23 18.29
C SER A 64 -8.95 -31.58 19.69
N GLU A 65 -7.69 -31.24 20.03
CA GLU A 65 -7.15 -31.38 21.39
C GLU A 65 -7.96 -30.59 22.42
N LEU A 66 -8.25 -29.32 22.12
CA LEU A 66 -9.03 -28.46 23.00
C LEU A 66 -10.47 -28.95 23.16
N PHE A 67 -11.06 -29.49 22.08
CA PHE A 67 -12.39 -30.09 22.14
C PHE A 67 -12.39 -31.36 23.00
N ALA A 68 -11.39 -32.23 22.86
CA ALA A 68 -11.26 -33.45 23.66
C ALA A 68 -11.08 -33.16 25.16
N ALA A 69 -10.46 -32.03 25.52
CA ALA A 69 -10.28 -31.62 26.91
C ALA A 69 -11.57 -31.15 27.61
N ASP A 70 -12.54 -30.60 26.87
CA ASP A 70 -13.85 -30.18 27.40
C ASP A 70 -14.95 -30.24 26.32
N PRO A 71 -15.45 -31.43 25.95
CA PRO A 71 -16.40 -31.59 24.85
C PRO A 71 -17.73 -30.86 25.09
N GLU A 72 -18.24 -30.91 26.33
CA GLU A 72 -19.51 -30.26 26.68
C GLU A 72 -19.39 -28.74 26.70
N GLY A 73 -18.33 -28.20 27.31
CA GLY A 73 -18.08 -26.76 27.34
C GLY A 73 -17.83 -26.20 25.94
N CYS A 74 -17.07 -26.90 25.11
CA CYS A 74 -16.85 -26.54 23.71
C CYS A 74 -18.16 -26.53 22.92
N SER A 75 -18.99 -27.57 23.04
CA SER A 75 -20.29 -27.67 22.36
C SER A 75 -21.26 -26.56 22.79
N ARG A 76 -21.28 -26.23 24.08
CA ARG A 76 -22.09 -25.12 24.63
C ARG A 76 -21.65 -23.76 24.08
N ARG A 77 -20.35 -23.55 23.86
CA ARG A 77 -19.84 -22.31 23.27
C ARG A 77 -20.05 -22.26 21.75
N LEU A 78 -19.93 -23.39 21.04
CA LEU A 78 -20.24 -23.46 19.61
C LEU A 78 -21.70 -23.10 19.32
N SER A 79 -22.65 -23.59 20.13
CA SER A 79 -24.07 -23.29 19.93
C SER A 79 -24.41 -21.80 20.15
N LYS A 80 -23.58 -21.07 20.91
CA LYS A 80 -23.67 -19.60 21.03
C LYS A 80 -23.12 -18.86 19.81
N LEU A 81 -22.15 -19.44 19.10
CA LEU A 81 -21.46 -18.85 17.94
C LEU A 81 -22.15 -19.14 16.60
N PHE A 82 -22.55 -20.39 16.35
CA PHE A 82 -23.01 -20.88 15.04
C PHE A 82 -24.41 -21.47 15.10
N PRO A 83 -25.27 -21.30 14.08
CA PRO A 83 -26.56 -22.00 14.00
C PRO A 83 -26.39 -23.53 14.14
N PRO A 84 -27.46 -24.29 14.48
CA PRO A 84 -27.35 -25.71 14.81
C PRO A 84 -26.64 -26.56 13.75
N SER A 85 -26.89 -26.32 12.47
CA SER A 85 -26.24 -27.02 11.35
C SER A 85 -24.72 -26.83 11.33
N GLU A 86 -24.26 -25.59 11.41
CA GLU A 86 -22.85 -25.21 11.36
C GLU A 86 -22.12 -25.59 12.66
N ALA A 87 -22.80 -25.46 13.81
CA ALA A 87 -22.28 -25.91 15.09
C ALA A 87 -22.03 -27.43 15.08
N SER A 88 -22.96 -28.21 14.54
CA SER A 88 -22.80 -29.67 14.38
C SER A 88 -21.65 -30.00 13.43
N LEU A 89 -21.51 -29.30 12.30
CA LEU A 89 -20.39 -29.53 11.38
C LEU A 89 -19.02 -29.33 12.07
N VAL A 90 -18.86 -28.22 12.79
CA VAL A 90 -17.61 -27.91 13.51
C VAL A 90 -17.37 -28.90 14.65
N ARG A 91 -18.43 -29.29 15.36
CA ARG A 91 -18.37 -30.30 16.43
C ARG A 91 -17.92 -31.65 15.87
N THR A 92 -18.56 -32.16 14.82
CA THR A 92 -18.20 -33.46 14.22
C THR A 92 -16.76 -33.46 13.71
N ALA A 93 -16.30 -32.35 13.11
CA ALA A 93 -14.89 -32.23 12.68
C ALA A 93 -13.91 -32.21 13.87
N ALA A 94 -14.29 -31.55 14.97
CA ALA A 94 -13.47 -31.53 16.17
C ALA A 94 -13.39 -32.91 16.85
N GLU A 95 -14.52 -33.64 16.87
CA GLU A 95 -14.64 -35.02 17.40
C GLU A 95 -13.88 -36.04 16.56
N SER A 96 -14.03 -36.02 15.24
CA SER A 96 -13.40 -36.99 14.34
C SER A 96 -11.94 -36.67 14.02
N GLY A 97 -11.51 -35.41 14.23
CA GLY A 97 -10.23 -34.90 13.76
C GLY A 97 -10.19 -34.61 12.25
N ASP A 98 -11.27 -34.90 11.51
CA ASP A 98 -11.37 -34.58 10.09
C ASP A 98 -11.96 -33.18 9.88
N TRP A 99 -11.09 -32.24 9.58
CA TRP A 99 -11.44 -30.84 9.32
C TRP A 99 -11.64 -30.50 7.84
N ALA A 100 -11.53 -31.46 6.91
CA ALA A 100 -11.76 -31.20 5.49
C ALA A 100 -13.14 -30.59 5.21
N PRO A 101 -14.25 -31.08 5.80
CA PRO A 101 -15.58 -30.51 5.58
C PRO A 101 -15.72 -29.06 6.08
N VAL A 102 -14.98 -28.69 7.13
CA VAL A 102 -14.94 -27.33 7.66
C VAL A 102 -14.12 -26.43 6.74
N LYS A 103 -12.94 -26.90 6.27
CA LYS A 103 -12.06 -26.17 5.35
C LYS A 103 -12.78 -25.80 4.05
N ASP A 104 -13.54 -26.73 3.48
CA ASP A 104 -14.31 -26.51 2.25
C ASP A 104 -15.42 -25.47 2.42
N ARG A 105 -15.96 -25.34 3.64
CA ARG A 105 -17.08 -24.46 3.97
C ARG A 105 -16.69 -23.24 4.80
N LEU A 106 -15.40 -22.91 4.90
CA LEU A 106 -14.91 -21.76 5.68
C LEU A 106 -15.62 -20.43 5.32
N PRO A 107 -15.84 -20.07 4.03
CA PRO A 107 -16.56 -18.84 3.69
C PRO A 107 -18.02 -18.86 4.18
N ASN A 108 -18.67 -20.02 4.15
CA ASN A 108 -20.07 -20.18 4.58
C ASN A 108 -20.18 -20.11 6.10
N LEU A 109 -19.27 -20.78 6.82
CA LEU A 109 -19.16 -20.69 8.28
C LEU A 109 -18.89 -19.26 8.74
N ARG A 110 -18.02 -18.53 8.04
CA ARG A 110 -17.79 -17.11 8.30
C ARG A 110 -19.07 -16.29 8.13
N ARG A 111 -19.83 -16.50 7.07
CA ARG A 111 -21.12 -15.81 6.87
C ARG A 111 -22.11 -16.16 7.97
N ALA A 112 -22.27 -17.43 8.33
CA ALA A 112 -23.17 -17.89 9.38
C ALA A 112 -22.83 -17.26 10.75
N LEU A 113 -21.55 -17.22 11.12
CA LEU A 113 -21.06 -16.57 12.33
C LEU A 113 -21.41 -15.07 12.36
N LEU A 114 -21.11 -14.36 11.27
CA LEU A 114 -21.32 -12.92 11.17
C LEU A 114 -22.82 -12.57 11.14
N LEU A 115 -23.63 -13.32 10.39
CA LEU A 115 -25.08 -13.13 10.31
C LEU A 115 -25.76 -13.39 11.64
N ARG A 116 -25.43 -14.50 12.31
CA ARG A 116 -26.01 -14.83 13.63
C ARG A 116 -25.67 -13.76 14.67
N ARG A 117 -24.48 -13.17 14.60
CA ARG A 117 -24.08 -12.09 15.52
C ARG A 117 -24.76 -10.76 15.15
N ALA A 118 -24.85 -10.42 13.87
CA ALA A 118 -25.54 -9.22 13.40
C ALA A 118 -27.04 -9.23 13.76
N LEU A 119 -27.69 -10.39 13.66
CA LEU A 119 -29.09 -10.57 14.08
C LEU A 119 -29.28 -10.44 15.60
N ARG A 120 -28.29 -10.85 16.40
CA ARG A 120 -28.36 -10.73 17.86
C ARG A 120 -28.12 -9.31 18.36
N ASN A 121 -27.18 -8.59 17.75
CA ASN A 121 -26.84 -7.21 18.13
C ASN A 121 -26.73 -6.30 16.88
N PRO A 122 -27.86 -5.93 16.26
CA PRO A 122 -27.85 -5.08 15.07
C PRO A 122 -27.33 -3.67 15.38
N LEU A 123 -27.63 -3.15 16.57
CA LEU A 123 -27.23 -1.81 17.01
C LEU A 123 -25.71 -1.67 17.15
N SER A 124 -24.99 -2.70 17.63
CA SER A 124 -23.52 -2.64 17.72
C SER A 124 -22.86 -2.71 16.35
N ALA A 125 -23.42 -3.47 15.41
CA ALA A 125 -22.95 -3.50 14.03
C ALA A 125 -23.12 -2.13 13.35
N CYS A 126 -24.26 -1.45 13.54
CA CYS A 126 -24.49 -0.10 13.03
C CYS A 126 -23.55 0.93 13.67
N ARG A 127 -23.40 0.91 15.01
CA ARG A 127 -22.46 1.79 15.72
C ARG A 127 -21.02 1.61 15.23
N PHE A 128 -20.61 0.37 14.98
CA PHE A 128 -19.29 0.12 14.41
C PHE A 128 -19.12 0.69 13.01
N TRP A 129 -20.09 0.52 12.12
CA TRP A 129 -20.00 1.15 10.80
C TRP A 129 -20.03 2.67 10.92
N LEU A 130 -20.77 3.25 11.86
CA LEU A 130 -20.74 4.69 12.13
C LEU A 130 -19.38 5.17 12.66
N GLU A 131 -18.66 4.36 13.44
CA GLU A 131 -17.30 4.66 13.90
C GLU A 131 -16.23 4.39 12.82
N GLU A 132 -16.43 3.37 11.98
CA GLU A 132 -15.49 2.96 10.93
C GLU A 132 -15.62 3.76 9.65
N LEU A 133 -16.81 4.25 9.30
CA LEU A 133 -17.01 5.08 8.10
C LEU A 133 -16.14 6.34 8.15
N PRO A 134 -16.12 7.13 9.23
CA PRO A 134 -15.17 8.24 9.39
C PRO A 134 -13.71 7.78 9.25
N ARG A 135 -13.35 6.61 9.77
CA ARG A 135 -11.98 6.05 9.64
C ARG A 135 -11.66 5.68 8.19
N LEU A 136 -12.61 5.11 7.45
CA LEU A 136 -12.47 4.77 6.03
C LEU A 136 -12.37 6.04 5.17
N PHE A 137 -13.26 7.01 5.39
CA PHE A 137 -13.20 8.32 4.75
C PHE A 137 -11.89 9.06 5.07
N ARG A 138 -11.40 8.96 6.31
CA ARG A 138 -10.09 9.50 6.70
C ARG A 138 -8.96 8.79 5.97
N ARG A 139 -9.00 7.47 5.80
CA ARG A 139 -8.00 6.73 5.00
C ARG A 139 -7.99 7.19 3.55
N LEU A 140 -9.17 7.41 2.95
CA LEU A 140 -9.31 7.91 1.58
C LEU A 140 -8.77 9.34 1.42
N THR A 141 -9.06 10.21 2.37
CA THR A 141 -8.64 11.63 2.34
C THR A 141 -7.19 11.84 2.82
N GLN A 142 -6.63 10.91 3.59
CA GLN A 142 -5.30 10.99 4.18
C GLN A 142 -4.50 9.68 3.94
N PRO A 143 -4.22 9.33 2.66
CA PRO A 143 -3.45 8.12 2.35
C PRO A 143 -2.09 8.12 3.08
N THR A 144 -1.70 6.98 3.61
CA THR A 144 -0.46 6.82 4.40
C THR A 144 0.76 6.53 3.54
N GLY A 145 0.57 6.00 2.34
CA GLY A 145 1.63 5.81 1.35
C GLY A 145 2.25 7.13 0.90
N LEU A 146 3.33 7.01 0.14
CA LEU A 146 4.11 8.15 -0.35
C LEU A 146 4.47 7.91 -1.82
N TRP A 147 4.21 8.89 -2.67
CA TRP A 147 4.62 8.89 -4.07
C TRP A 147 5.73 9.90 -4.31
N ILE A 148 6.91 9.41 -4.68
CA ILE A 148 8.10 10.22 -5.00
C ILE A 148 8.41 10.06 -6.48
N SER A 149 8.62 11.16 -7.19
CA SER A 149 9.17 11.17 -8.54
C SER A 149 10.58 11.73 -8.52
N LEU A 150 11.55 10.96 -9.01
CA LEU A 150 12.92 11.40 -9.20
C LEU A 150 13.13 11.79 -10.66
N LEU A 151 13.51 13.04 -10.88
CA LEU A 151 13.75 13.65 -12.18
C LEU A 151 15.20 14.11 -12.28
N GLY A 152 15.65 14.32 -13.51
CA GLY A 152 16.98 14.83 -13.79
C GLY A 152 17.45 14.37 -15.17
N PRO A 153 18.50 14.99 -15.71
CA PRO A 153 19.07 14.61 -17.00
C PRO A 153 19.68 13.20 -16.95
N ASP A 154 20.01 12.62 -18.10
CA ASP A 154 20.60 11.29 -18.14
C ASP A 154 22.07 11.33 -17.72
N GLY A 155 22.50 10.29 -16.98
CA GLY A 155 23.83 10.28 -16.36
C GLY A 155 23.94 10.97 -14.99
N CYS A 156 22.86 11.52 -14.42
CA CYS A 156 22.91 12.12 -13.07
C CYS A 156 22.84 11.10 -11.90
N GLY A 157 22.72 9.79 -12.19
CA GLY A 157 22.70 8.76 -11.14
C GLY A 157 21.31 8.43 -10.56
N LYS A 158 20.21 8.80 -11.26
CA LYS A 158 18.82 8.51 -10.84
C LYS A 158 18.61 7.08 -10.36
N SER A 159 19.08 6.11 -11.14
CA SER A 159 18.89 4.69 -10.82
C SER A 159 19.56 4.27 -9.53
N SER A 160 20.75 4.83 -9.25
CA SER A 160 21.53 4.54 -8.04
C SER A 160 20.88 5.18 -6.81
N VAL A 161 20.45 6.44 -6.91
CA VAL A 161 19.74 7.14 -5.83
C VAL A 161 18.42 6.44 -5.52
N LEU A 162 17.65 6.03 -6.54
CA LEU A 162 16.39 5.30 -6.35
C LEU A 162 16.58 3.96 -5.67
N ALA A 163 17.59 3.19 -6.07
CA ALA A 163 17.86 1.88 -5.45
C ALA A 163 18.17 2.03 -3.96
N ARG A 164 18.95 3.06 -3.60
CA ARG A 164 19.29 3.30 -2.21
C ARG A 164 18.10 3.84 -1.40
N LEU A 165 17.33 4.78 -1.95
CA LEU A 165 16.09 5.26 -1.34
C LEU A 165 15.06 4.13 -1.14
N GLU A 166 14.97 3.20 -2.10
CA GLU A 166 14.10 2.02 -1.99
C GLU A 166 14.52 1.15 -0.80
N GLN A 167 15.80 0.86 -0.67
CA GLN A 167 16.34 0.04 0.41
C GLN A 167 16.16 0.70 1.79
N ASP A 168 16.53 1.97 1.90
CA ASP A 168 16.64 2.65 3.20
C ASP A 168 15.27 3.12 3.71
N LEU A 169 14.33 3.44 2.80
CA LEU A 169 12.96 3.83 3.17
C LEU A 169 11.97 2.66 3.23
N ALA A 170 12.27 1.49 2.66
CA ALA A 170 11.37 0.33 2.67
C ALA A 170 10.83 -0.02 4.07
N PRO A 171 11.63 0.00 5.16
CA PRO A 171 11.14 -0.31 6.51
C PRO A 171 10.04 0.64 7.03
N LEU A 172 9.94 1.85 6.49
CA LEU A 172 8.93 2.84 6.89
C LEU A 172 7.55 2.57 6.27
N PHE A 173 7.47 1.68 5.28
CA PHE A 173 6.27 1.39 4.52
C PHE A 173 5.93 -0.09 4.56
N ARG A 174 4.66 -0.44 4.30
CA ARG A 174 4.25 -1.86 4.26
C ARG A 174 4.72 -2.57 3.00
N HIS A 175 4.83 -1.80 1.92
CA HIS A 175 5.21 -2.27 0.60
C HIS A 175 5.98 -1.16 -0.11
N THR A 176 6.84 -1.54 -1.05
CA THR A 176 7.52 -0.61 -1.97
C THR A 176 7.29 -1.05 -3.40
N LYS A 177 7.07 -0.09 -4.31
CA LYS A 177 6.96 -0.34 -5.75
C LYS A 177 7.72 0.73 -6.52
N ARG A 178 8.49 0.27 -7.51
CA ARG A 178 9.21 1.13 -8.44
C ARG A 178 8.54 1.15 -9.82
N TYR A 179 8.48 2.32 -10.42
CA TYR A 179 7.99 2.58 -11.77
C TYR A 179 9.04 3.41 -12.52
N HIS A 180 9.15 3.23 -13.83
CA HIS A 180 10.01 4.09 -14.65
C HIS A 180 9.24 5.33 -15.12
N VAL A 181 8.52 5.23 -16.23
CA VAL A 181 7.81 6.39 -16.80
C VAL A 181 6.32 6.37 -16.49
N ARG A 182 5.71 5.18 -16.38
CA ARG A 182 4.23 4.99 -16.44
C ARG A 182 3.75 3.86 -15.54
N PRO A 183 2.47 3.90 -15.11
CA PRO A 183 1.83 2.81 -14.40
C PRO A 183 1.44 1.59 -15.26
N PHE A 184 1.71 1.56 -16.57
CA PHE A 184 1.56 0.40 -17.47
C PHE A 184 0.22 -0.35 -17.35
N PHE A 185 -0.90 0.38 -17.29
CA PHE A 185 -2.22 -0.25 -17.11
C PHE A 185 -2.69 -0.96 -18.38
N LEU A 186 -2.29 -0.48 -19.56
CA LEU A 186 -2.72 -1.01 -20.85
C LEU A 186 -1.71 -1.95 -21.54
N HIS A 187 -0.47 -2.02 -21.06
CA HIS A 187 0.57 -2.89 -21.63
C HIS A 187 1.32 -3.54 -20.47
N GLY A 188 1.09 -4.84 -20.27
CA GLY A 188 1.73 -5.61 -19.20
C GLY A 188 3.25 -5.48 -19.25
N ASN A 189 3.88 -5.53 -18.07
CA ASN A 189 5.32 -5.51 -17.81
C ASN A 189 6.17 -5.92 -19.02
N SER A 190 6.47 -4.98 -19.92
CA SER A 190 7.54 -5.17 -20.86
C SER A 190 8.83 -4.97 -20.07
N PRO A 191 9.71 -5.98 -20.00
CA PRO A 191 11.06 -5.77 -19.50
C PRO A 191 11.69 -4.64 -20.32
N VAL A 192 12.53 -3.89 -19.63
CA VAL A 192 13.39 -2.80 -20.11
C VAL A 192 13.80 -2.96 -21.57
N ASP A 193 12.96 -2.49 -22.50
CA ASP A 193 13.43 -2.18 -23.84
C ASP A 193 14.17 -0.85 -23.71
N ALA A 194 15.46 -0.98 -23.44
CA ALA A 194 16.47 0.00 -23.78
C ALA A 194 16.31 0.31 -25.28
N VAL A 195 15.44 1.26 -25.60
CA VAL A 195 15.42 1.87 -26.92
C VAL A 195 16.73 2.63 -27.01
N ASP A 196 17.68 2.04 -27.74
CA ASP A 196 19.12 2.33 -27.72
C ASP A 196 19.51 3.70 -28.29
N ARG A 197 18.55 4.58 -28.59
CA ARG A 197 18.67 6.03 -28.93
C ARG A 197 17.28 6.58 -29.32
N PRO A 198 16.45 7.03 -28.37
CA PRO A 198 15.11 7.55 -28.69
C PRO A 198 15.14 8.85 -29.51
N GLN A 199 16.26 9.57 -29.44
CA GLN A 199 16.44 10.94 -29.96
C GLN A 199 16.79 10.99 -31.46
N GLU A 200 17.19 9.88 -32.08
CA GLU A 200 17.50 9.80 -33.53
C GLU A 200 16.24 9.58 -34.39
N GLN A 201 15.08 9.36 -33.78
CA GLN A 201 13.83 9.10 -34.51
C GLN A 201 13.06 10.39 -34.79
N ALA A 202 12.64 10.58 -36.03
CA ALA A 202 11.83 11.72 -36.44
C ALA A 202 10.58 11.90 -35.56
N THR A 203 10.31 13.16 -35.23
CA THR A 203 9.08 13.61 -34.54
C THR A 203 7.87 13.15 -35.35
N ARG A 204 6.88 12.61 -34.66
CA ARG A 204 5.64 12.15 -35.33
C ARG A 204 4.80 13.34 -35.75
N SER A 205 3.88 13.12 -36.69
CA SER A 205 2.88 14.12 -37.07
C SER A 205 2.08 14.59 -35.85
N SER A 206 1.57 15.82 -35.91
CA SER A 206 0.83 16.44 -34.81
C SER A 206 -0.38 15.60 -34.39
N PHE A 207 -1.09 14.99 -35.35
CA PHE A 207 -2.24 14.12 -35.08
C PHE A 207 -1.85 12.83 -34.34
N SER A 208 -0.78 12.15 -34.75
CA SER A 208 -0.26 10.96 -34.06
C SER A 208 0.23 11.28 -32.65
N SER A 209 0.82 12.47 -32.47
CA SER A 209 1.27 12.96 -31.17
C SER A 209 0.10 13.27 -30.22
N LEU A 210 -1.02 13.80 -30.74
CA LEU A 210 -2.25 14.06 -29.98
C LEU A 210 -2.92 12.76 -29.53
N LEU A 211 -3.07 11.78 -30.42
CA LEU A 211 -3.65 10.48 -30.07
C LEU A 211 -2.80 9.76 -29.01
N LYS A 212 -1.47 9.76 -29.18
CA LYS A 212 -0.55 9.20 -28.20
C LYS A 212 -0.65 9.92 -26.86
N LEU A 213 -0.79 11.25 -26.85
CA LEU A 213 -0.99 12.04 -25.63
C LEU A 213 -2.29 11.68 -24.92
N GLY A 214 -3.39 11.49 -25.66
CA GLY A 214 -4.67 11.05 -25.12
C GLY A 214 -4.59 9.66 -24.47
N LEU A 215 -3.99 8.69 -25.17
CA LEU A 215 -3.73 7.36 -24.62
C LEU A 215 -2.81 7.43 -23.39
N TRP A 216 -1.79 8.28 -23.45
CA TRP A 216 -0.86 8.51 -22.36
C TRP A 216 -1.55 9.08 -21.12
N TRP A 217 -2.44 10.06 -21.32
CA TRP A 217 -3.22 10.67 -20.27
C TRP A 217 -4.22 9.67 -19.66
N ALA A 218 -4.93 8.90 -20.49
CA ALA A 218 -5.85 7.86 -20.03
C ALA A 218 -5.12 6.80 -19.18
N ASP A 219 -3.95 6.33 -19.62
CA ASP A 219 -3.12 5.38 -18.87
C ASP A 219 -2.69 5.93 -17.50
N PHE A 220 -2.29 7.22 -17.42
CA PHE A 220 -1.98 7.85 -16.14
C PHE A 220 -3.20 8.02 -15.24
N THR A 221 -4.35 8.42 -15.79
CA THR A 221 -5.59 8.61 -15.03
C THR A 221 -6.13 7.29 -14.48
N PHE A 222 -6.28 6.27 -15.32
CA PHE A 222 -6.77 4.96 -14.90
C PHE A 222 -5.74 4.20 -14.06
N GLY A 223 -4.46 4.28 -14.42
CA GLY A 223 -3.37 3.72 -13.62
C GLY A 223 -3.31 4.35 -12.22
N TYR A 224 -3.55 5.66 -12.11
CA TYR A 224 -3.67 6.29 -10.79
C TYR A 224 -4.87 5.74 -10.02
N LEU A 225 -6.07 5.76 -10.62
CA LEU A 225 -7.30 5.39 -9.92
C LEU A 225 -7.31 3.92 -9.46
N PHE A 226 -6.82 3.01 -10.30
CA PHE A 226 -6.93 1.57 -10.05
C PHE A 226 -5.66 0.92 -9.50
N ALA A 227 -4.48 1.52 -9.68
CA ALA A 227 -3.22 0.95 -9.19
C ALA A 227 -2.52 1.83 -8.14
N LEU A 228 -2.26 3.11 -8.44
CA LEU A 228 -1.45 3.95 -7.55
C LEU A 228 -2.23 4.37 -6.30
N PHE A 229 -3.45 4.88 -6.44
CA PHE A 229 -4.26 5.32 -5.30
C PHE A 229 -4.57 4.18 -4.33
N PRO A 230 -5.00 2.98 -4.77
CA PRO A 230 -5.17 1.85 -3.87
C PRO A 230 -3.86 1.37 -3.23
N ALA A 231 -2.70 1.56 -3.87
CA ALA A 231 -1.41 1.29 -3.25
C ALA A 231 -1.06 2.34 -2.18
N LEU A 232 -1.30 3.62 -2.45
CA LEU A 232 -1.10 4.70 -1.48
C LEU A 232 -1.95 4.51 -0.22
N LEU A 233 -3.19 4.03 -0.36
CA LEU A 233 -4.05 3.69 0.77
C LEU A 233 -3.52 2.52 1.61
N ARG A 234 -2.74 1.62 1.01
CA ARG A 234 -2.15 0.44 1.66
C ARG A 234 -0.78 0.72 2.27
N SER A 235 -0.41 1.99 2.46
CA SER A 235 0.90 2.40 2.99
C SER A 235 2.07 1.95 2.12
N THR A 236 1.91 2.04 0.79
CA THR A 236 2.97 1.71 -0.17
C THR A 236 3.82 2.93 -0.50
N LEU A 237 5.14 2.75 -0.55
CA LEU A 237 6.09 3.68 -1.16
C LEU A 237 6.12 3.48 -2.67
N LEU A 238 5.75 4.51 -3.43
CA LEU A 238 5.77 4.53 -4.89
C LEU A 238 6.94 5.39 -5.35
N LEU A 239 7.93 4.76 -5.98
CA LEU A 239 9.12 5.43 -6.50
C LEU A 239 9.05 5.47 -8.03
N PHE A 240 9.18 6.66 -8.60
CA PHE A 240 9.14 6.86 -10.05
C PHE A 240 10.48 7.38 -10.58
N ASP A 241 11.06 6.65 -11.53
CA ASP A 241 12.28 7.00 -12.28
C ASP A 241 11.90 7.77 -13.56
N ARG A 242 11.54 9.05 -13.38
CA ARG A 242 10.81 9.97 -14.29
C ARG A 242 9.31 10.06 -13.99
N GLY A 243 8.53 10.55 -14.95
CA GLY A 243 7.08 10.70 -14.84
C GLY A 243 6.54 11.56 -15.98
N TYR A 244 5.28 11.97 -15.88
CA TYR A 244 4.66 12.84 -16.89
C TYR A 244 5.42 14.16 -17.05
N ALA A 245 5.98 14.70 -15.96
CA ALA A 245 6.81 15.90 -15.93
C ALA A 245 8.00 15.83 -16.92
N ASP A 246 8.56 14.63 -17.13
CA ASP A 246 9.69 14.42 -18.03
C ASP A 246 9.34 14.70 -19.50
N LEU A 247 8.08 14.48 -19.90
CA LEU A 247 7.58 14.82 -21.23
C LEU A 247 7.67 16.32 -21.53
N LEU A 248 7.46 17.15 -20.51
CA LEU A 248 7.51 18.60 -20.65
C LEU A 248 8.95 19.11 -20.80
N VAL A 249 9.91 18.33 -20.29
CA VAL A 249 11.34 18.65 -20.35
C VAL A 249 11.96 18.10 -21.63
N ASP A 250 11.77 16.83 -21.97
CA ASP A 250 12.32 16.22 -23.20
C ASP A 250 11.21 15.67 -24.10
N PRO A 251 10.47 16.53 -24.81
CA PRO A 251 9.42 16.08 -25.73
C PRO A 251 9.98 15.29 -26.92
N LYS A 252 11.24 15.55 -27.32
CA LYS A 252 11.91 14.86 -28.43
C LYS A 252 12.08 13.37 -28.11
N ARG A 253 12.51 13.02 -26.90
CA ARG A 253 12.62 11.63 -26.43
C ARG A 253 11.32 10.85 -26.57
N TYR A 254 10.18 11.50 -26.37
CA TYR A 254 8.86 10.89 -26.48
C TYR A 254 8.24 10.96 -27.87
N ARG A 255 8.98 11.53 -28.84
CA ARG A 255 8.57 11.82 -30.22
C ARG A 255 7.31 12.68 -30.30
N TYR A 256 7.17 13.61 -29.36
CA TYR A 256 6.01 14.47 -29.23
C TYR A 256 6.16 15.71 -30.11
N GLY A 257 5.35 15.79 -31.17
CA GLY A 257 5.33 16.90 -32.14
C GLY A 257 4.13 17.84 -32.01
N ALA A 258 3.29 17.69 -30.96
CA ALA A 258 2.13 18.55 -30.74
C ALA A 258 2.46 19.74 -29.80
N PRO A 259 1.57 20.76 -29.69
CA PRO A 259 1.84 21.93 -28.86
C PRO A 259 2.04 21.58 -27.39
N LEU A 260 3.17 21.98 -26.81
CA LEU A 260 3.49 21.75 -25.39
C LEU A 260 2.45 22.35 -24.43
N ALA A 261 1.71 23.38 -24.85
CA ALA A 261 0.62 23.96 -24.08
C ALA A 261 -0.46 22.92 -23.73
N LEU A 262 -0.80 22.03 -24.67
CA LEU A 262 -1.79 20.99 -24.43
C LEU A 262 -1.25 19.90 -23.49
N ALA A 263 0.01 19.50 -23.65
CA ALA A 263 0.65 18.57 -22.72
C ALA A 263 0.72 19.17 -21.30
N ARG A 264 1.02 20.46 -21.16
CA ARG A 264 0.97 21.15 -19.86
C ARG A 264 -0.44 21.15 -19.27
N PHE A 265 -1.47 21.46 -20.08
CA PHE A 265 -2.85 21.46 -19.63
C PHE A 265 -3.32 20.07 -19.17
N LEU A 266 -3.06 19.03 -19.96
CA LEU A 266 -3.41 17.66 -19.58
C LEU A 266 -2.62 17.18 -18.36
N GLY A 267 -1.34 17.57 -18.25
CA GLY A 267 -0.52 17.31 -17.08
C GLY A 267 -1.01 18.01 -15.81
N PHE A 268 -1.64 19.18 -15.94
CA PHE A 268 -2.25 19.89 -14.82
C PHE A 268 -3.43 19.11 -14.21
N LEU A 269 -4.21 18.41 -15.05
CA LEU A 269 -5.34 17.58 -14.62
C LEU A 269 -4.91 16.23 -14.01
N LEU A 270 -3.65 15.82 -14.22
CA LEU A 270 -3.16 14.56 -13.68
C LEU A 270 -2.83 14.68 -12.17
N PRO A 271 -3.08 13.61 -11.40
CA PRO A 271 -2.58 13.50 -10.04
C PRO A 271 -1.06 13.69 -9.98
N ARG A 272 -0.60 14.49 -9.02
CA ARG A 272 0.81 14.83 -8.84
C ARG A 272 1.46 13.92 -7.78
N PRO A 273 2.77 13.64 -7.90
CA PRO A 273 3.52 13.01 -6.83
C PRO A 273 3.49 13.86 -5.55
N ASN A 274 3.68 13.22 -4.40
CA ASN A 274 3.77 13.92 -3.12
C ASN A 274 5.06 14.74 -3.02
N LEU A 275 6.15 14.20 -3.57
CA LEU A 275 7.47 14.81 -3.63
C LEU A 275 8.03 14.67 -5.05
N THR A 276 8.60 15.75 -5.56
CA THR A 276 9.38 15.73 -6.80
C THR A 276 10.81 16.10 -6.46
N LEU A 277 11.74 15.16 -6.63
CA LEU A 277 13.16 15.37 -6.39
C LEU A 277 13.86 15.52 -7.75
N VAL A 278 14.57 16.62 -7.95
CA VAL A 278 15.32 16.91 -9.17
C VAL A 278 16.80 16.81 -8.86
N LEU A 279 17.49 15.86 -9.48
CA LEU A 279 18.93 15.75 -9.40
C LEU A 279 19.58 16.76 -10.36
N ASP A 280 20.23 17.77 -9.81
CA ASP A 280 21.00 18.76 -10.56
C ASP A 280 22.45 18.31 -10.70
N VAL A 281 22.96 18.37 -11.93
CA VAL A 281 24.37 18.13 -12.24
C VAL A 281 24.78 19.15 -13.31
N PRO A 282 25.92 19.85 -13.14
CA PRO A 282 26.47 20.71 -14.17
C PRO A 282 26.58 20.00 -15.53
N ALA A 283 26.29 20.73 -16.61
CA ALA A 283 26.26 20.15 -17.96
C ALA A 283 27.62 19.60 -18.38
N GLU A 284 28.70 20.21 -17.89
CA GLU A 284 30.09 19.80 -18.06
C GLU A 284 30.34 18.41 -17.49
N ILE A 285 29.83 18.14 -16.28
CA ILE A 285 29.95 16.84 -15.59
C ILE A 285 29.05 15.79 -16.25
N LEU A 286 27.87 16.18 -16.74
CA LEU A 286 26.99 15.27 -17.50
C LEU A 286 27.67 14.79 -18.78
N GLN A 287 28.30 15.71 -19.52
CA GLN A 287 29.05 15.39 -20.74
C GLN A 287 30.22 14.45 -20.47
N SER A 288 30.93 14.62 -19.35
CA SER A 288 32.05 13.73 -19.01
C SER A 288 31.59 12.34 -18.55
N ARG A 289 30.38 12.20 -17.99
CA ARG A 289 29.84 10.91 -17.52
C ARG A 289 29.20 10.10 -18.63
N LYS A 290 28.32 10.72 -19.43
CA LYS A 290 27.63 10.07 -20.54
C LYS A 290 27.16 11.11 -21.56
N GLN A 291 27.83 11.15 -22.70
CA GLN A 291 27.48 12.05 -23.80
C GLN A 291 26.29 11.47 -24.60
N GLU A 292 25.06 11.79 -24.18
CA GLU A 292 23.85 11.39 -24.90
C GLU A 292 23.31 12.49 -25.83
N VAL A 293 23.44 13.77 -25.41
CA VAL A 293 22.92 14.93 -26.16
C VAL A 293 24.00 16.02 -26.28
N PRO A 294 23.90 16.94 -27.27
CA PRO A 294 24.81 18.07 -27.37
C PRO A 294 24.79 18.94 -26.12
N PHE A 295 25.92 19.61 -25.80
CA PHE A 295 26.06 20.45 -24.61
C PHE A 295 24.94 21.49 -24.45
N ALA A 296 24.55 22.13 -25.55
CA ALA A 296 23.45 23.10 -25.56
C ALA A 296 22.11 22.47 -25.12
N GLU A 297 21.81 21.24 -25.54
CA GLU A 297 20.59 20.53 -25.09
C GLU A 297 20.74 20.07 -23.64
N SER A 298 21.90 19.61 -23.19
CA SER A 298 22.15 19.29 -21.77
C SER A 298 21.89 20.50 -20.87
N ALA A 299 22.42 21.67 -21.24
CA ALA A 299 22.22 22.92 -20.50
C ALA A 299 20.75 23.36 -20.50
N ARG A 300 20.07 23.25 -21.64
CA ARG A 300 18.63 23.56 -21.79
C ARG A 300 17.76 22.59 -20.98
N GLN A 301 18.10 21.30 -20.93
CA GLN A 301 17.40 20.30 -20.12
C GLN A 301 17.60 20.54 -18.62
N ARG A 302 18.85 20.78 -18.20
CA ARG A 302 19.17 21.17 -16.81
C ARG A 302 18.31 22.34 -16.35
N GLN A 303 18.31 23.44 -17.11
CA GLN A 303 17.54 24.63 -16.76
C GLN A 303 16.03 24.32 -16.67
N ALA A 304 15.49 23.55 -17.61
CA ALA A 304 14.08 23.17 -17.60
C ALA A 304 13.70 22.28 -16.39
N TYR A 305 14.58 21.38 -15.94
CA TYR A 305 14.35 20.60 -14.72
C TYR A 305 14.38 21.48 -13.47
N LEU A 306 15.30 22.45 -13.39
CA LEU A 306 15.36 23.42 -12.30
C LEU A 306 14.10 24.28 -12.24
N ASP A 307 13.63 24.76 -13.39
CA ASP A 307 12.39 25.54 -13.48
C ASP A 307 11.18 24.68 -13.12
N LEU A 308 11.19 23.40 -13.47
CA LEU A 308 10.14 22.46 -13.09
C LEU A 308 10.11 22.25 -11.57
N ALA A 309 11.26 22.10 -10.92
CA ALA A 309 11.35 21.98 -9.46
C ALA A 309 10.74 23.22 -8.77
N LYS A 310 11.14 24.42 -9.23
CA LYS A 310 10.66 25.70 -8.67
C LYS A 310 9.15 25.88 -8.81
N ASN A 311 8.58 25.44 -9.93
CA ASN A 311 7.15 25.58 -10.22
C ASN A 311 6.30 24.42 -9.68
N THR A 312 6.91 23.41 -9.06
CA THR A 312 6.22 22.26 -8.48
C THR A 312 6.11 22.41 -6.98
N ASN A 313 4.89 22.33 -6.44
CA ASN A 313 4.72 22.28 -4.99
C ASN A 313 5.37 21.00 -4.44
N ASN A 314 6.17 21.13 -3.39
CA ASN A 314 7.08 20.08 -2.90
C ASN A 314 8.09 19.57 -3.95
N GLY A 315 8.53 20.45 -4.86
CA GLY A 315 9.68 20.25 -5.72
C GLY A 315 10.97 20.62 -4.99
N PHE A 316 11.96 19.73 -5.01
CA PHE A 316 13.26 19.94 -4.38
C PHE A 316 14.37 19.67 -5.38
N VAL A 317 15.39 20.52 -5.38
CA VAL A 317 16.62 20.33 -6.17
C VAL A 317 17.68 19.75 -5.25
N ILE A 318 18.35 18.69 -5.69
CA ILE A 318 19.44 18.03 -4.97
C ILE A 318 20.67 18.06 -5.86
N ASP A 319 21.76 18.62 -5.35
CA ASP A 319 23.03 18.62 -6.06
C ASP A 319 23.61 17.19 -6.11
N ALA A 320 23.59 16.59 -7.30
CA ALA A 320 24.07 15.25 -7.61
C ALA A 320 25.49 15.23 -8.22
N SER A 321 26.21 16.36 -8.13
CA SER A 321 27.66 16.39 -8.37
C SER A 321 28.47 15.79 -7.21
N ARG A 322 27.89 15.82 -5.99
CA ARG A 322 28.44 15.26 -4.75
C ARG A 322 28.49 13.72 -4.73
N PRO A 323 29.23 13.12 -3.79
CA PRO A 323 29.23 11.67 -3.58
C PRO A 323 27.82 11.11 -3.35
N LEU A 324 27.56 9.90 -3.85
CA LEU A 324 26.23 9.26 -3.82
C LEU A 324 25.61 9.23 -2.41
N ASP A 325 26.40 8.93 -1.38
CA ASP A 325 25.91 8.84 0.00
C ASP A 325 25.39 10.18 0.54
N GLU A 326 25.99 11.30 0.13
CA GLU A 326 25.52 12.64 0.52
C GLU A 326 24.22 13.00 -0.20
N VAL A 327 24.13 12.67 -1.49
CA VAL A 327 22.94 12.90 -2.33
C VAL A 327 21.75 12.12 -1.77
N VAL A 328 21.98 10.84 -1.43
CA VAL A 328 20.95 9.97 -0.84
C VAL A 328 20.51 10.52 0.52
N ARG A 329 21.46 10.87 1.40
CA ARG A 329 21.15 11.42 2.73
C ARG A 329 20.31 12.69 2.64
N GLU A 330 20.60 13.57 1.68
CA GLU A 330 19.80 14.76 1.46
C GLU A 330 18.37 14.43 0.98
N ALA A 331 18.24 13.50 0.04
CA ALA A 331 16.94 13.02 -0.43
C ALA A 331 16.11 12.40 0.71
N GLU A 332 16.71 11.57 1.55
CA GLU A 332 16.08 10.98 2.72
C GLU A 332 15.62 12.03 3.73
N ASN A 333 16.48 13.02 4.02
CA ASN A 333 16.13 14.12 4.92
C ASN A 333 14.90 14.89 4.42
N ILE A 334 14.80 15.14 3.12
CA ILE A 334 13.63 15.78 2.51
C ILE A 334 12.38 14.91 2.73
N VAL A 335 12.49 13.60 2.49
CA VAL A 335 11.38 12.65 2.68
C VAL A 335 10.92 12.61 4.14
N ILE A 336 11.86 12.49 5.08
CA ILE A 336 11.57 12.42 6.52
C ILE A 336 10.90 13.70 6.99
N ARG A 337 11.42 14.88 6.63
CA ARG A 337 10.81 16.18 6.96
C ARG A 337 9.41 16.32 6.37
N TYR A 338 9.18 15.80 5.17
CA TYR A 338 7.84 15.79 4.58
C TYR A 338 6.88 14.91 5.40
N LEU A 339 7.31 13.71 5.79
CA LEU A 339 6.51 12.80 6.62
C LEU A 339 6.23 13.37 8.01
N GLU A 340 7.19 14.06 8.61
CA GLU A 340 7.05 14.77 9.88
C GLU A 340 5.96 15.85 9.78
N LYS A 341 6.09 16.80 8.84
CA LYS A 341 5.09 17.87 8.61
C LYS A 341 3.71 17.32 8.31
N ARG A 342 3.64 16.23 7.52
CA ARG A 342 2.38 15.54 7.20
C ARG A 342 1.73 14.98 8.47
N THR A 343 2.52 14.40 9.37
CA THR A 343 2.03 13.81 10.63
C THR A 343 1.55 14.91 11.57
N GLU A 344 2.32 15.98 11.74
CA GLU A 344 1.94 17.14 12.55
C GLU A 344 0.59 17.75 12.08
N LYS A 345 0.43 17.97 10.77
CA LYS A 345 -0.81 18.50 10.20
C LYS A 345 -2.01 17.58 10.45
N ARG A 346 -1.80 16.25 10.42
CA ARG A 346 -2.86 15.27 10.70
C ARG A 346 -3.18 15.15 12.18
N TRP A 347 -2.20 15.40 13.05
CA TRP A 347 -2.38 15.42 14.49
C TRP A 347 -3.21 16.63 14.91
N LYS A 348 -2.87 17.85 14.47
CA LYS A 348 -3.64 19.07 14.74
C LYS A 348 -5.12 18.91 14.37
N ARG A 349 -5.37 18.47 13.13
CA ARG A 349 -6.73 18.18 12.64
C ARG A 349 -7.48 17.07 13.41
N HIS A 350 -6.81 16.26 14.23
CA HIS A 350 -7.47 15.24 15.04
C HIS A 350 -7.95 15.75 16.40
N PHE A 351 -7.37 16.84 16.91
CA PHE A 351 -7.74 17.44 18.20
C PHE A 351 -8.58 18.71 18.03
N ASP A 352 -8.53 19.35 16.86
CA ASP A 352 -9.31 20.54 16.54
C ASP A 352 -10.69 20.22 15.90
N ASP A 353 -10.90 18.99 15.40
CA ASP A 353 -12.19 18.42 14.93
C ASP A 353 -12.76 17.49 16.02
#